data_AF-A0A495CW98-F1
#
_entry.id   AF-A0A495CW98-F1
#
_cell.length_a   1.000
_cell.length_b   1.000
_cell.length_c   1.000
_cell.angle_alpha   90.00
_cell.angle_beta   90.00
_cell.angle_gamma   90.00
#
_symmetry.space_group_name_H-M   'P 1'
#
loop_
_entity.id
_entity.type
_entity.pdbx_description
1 polymer ?
#
loop_
_entity_poly.entity_id
_entity_poly.type
_entity_poly.pdbx_seq_one_letter_code
_entity_poly.pdbx_strand_id
1 'polypeptide(L)'
;MQLTELKSALDISESDYSALPVHVAGFCAFLIKSDRAMLPSLFRPDEEADEDVAAYPRVACIGYALAAGLVSDNDLASFRQGFEHLSGRTFFAEGRVPRFEIDGFALLGVALGAQTAGIAEDQLGWFVQLLARSATTVPQDEWEYGLVKAAQVLLGVEAWGAVADVLFRVAVQAALNQDCDANDRQLAWERAVNLVGETALPKLAAARSVFDSCVEALSRMPVHGAGFPELVSLLDEVRDAMSHWTYETKPRVKGVLPQQWEVDHEYHVQNLLWTVLRPVFKDLVDEQSLPKLGHTTPRYDLGVPSLQTIIEVKFMRRAGPAECRKITQEIAADRSLYLGDRTGYERLVAFIWDDCRQTEEYATLQMGLESLDGIEKVIILPRPSRMERSEQS
;
A
#
# COMPACT_ATOMS: atom_id res chain seq x y z
N MET A 1 5.62 -13.15 8.61
CA MET A 1 4.42 -13.53 7.84
C MET A 1 4.45 -12.75 6.54
N GLN A 2 4.31 -13.42 5.40
CA GLN A 2 4.24 -12.74 4.10
C GLN A 2 2.91 -11.98 3.97
N LEU A 3 2.86 -10.90 3.18
CA LEU A 3 1.63 -10.09 3.01
C LEU A 3 0.45 -10.92 2.48
N THR A 4 0.73 -11.93 1.66
CA THR A 4 -0.25 -12.88 1.13
C THR A 4 -0.83 -13.78 2.23
N GLU A 5 0.00 -14.25 3.17
CA GLU A 5 -0.44 -15.04 4.32
C GLU A 5 -1.29 -14.20 5.28
N LEU A 6 -0.89 -12.94 5.52
CA LEU A 6 -1.66 -12.00 6.34
C LEU A 6 -3.03 -11.73 5.72
N LYS A 7 -3.08 -11.49 4.40
CA LYS A 7 -4.34 -11.27 3.69
C LYS A 7 -5.29 -12.45 3.85
N SER A 8 -4.80 -13.66 3.61
CA SER A 8 -5.59 -14.90 3.74
C SER A 8 -6.07 -15.14 5.18
N ALA A 9 -5.28 -14.74 6.19
CA ALA A 9 -5.67 -14.87 7.59
C ALA A 9 -6.76 -13.86 8.02
N LEU A 10 -6.97 -12.80 7.24
CA LEU A 10 -7.98 -11.76 7.48
C LEU A 10 -9.19 -11.87 6.55
N ASP A 11 -9.21 -12.82 5.60
CA ASP A 11 -10.36 -13.07 4.74
C ASP A 11 -11.53 -13.65 5.55
N ILE A 12 -12.75 -13.24 5.20
CA ILE A 12 -13.99 -13.79 5.75
C ILE A 12 -14.65 -14.63 4.66
N SER A 13 -15.11 -15.84 4.99
CA SER A 13 -15.78 -16.68 4.01
C SER A 13 -17.25 -16.28 3.84
N GLU A 14 -17.82 -16.52 2.66
CA GLU A 14 -19.23 -16.23 2.39
C GLU A 14 -20.18 -16.97 3.37
N SER A 15 -19.82 -18.18 3.77
CA SER A 15 -20.56 -18.95 4.77
C SER A 15 -20.59 -18.31 6.16
N ASP A 16 -19.57 -17.54 6.53
CA ASP A 16 -19.49 -16.90 7.85
C ASP A 16 -20.51 -15.78 8.01
N TYR A 17 -20.86 -15.09 6.91
CA TYR A 17 -21.88 -14.04 6.91
C TYR A 17 -23.27 -14.57 7.24
N SER A 18 -23.59 -15.80 6.82
CA SER A 18 -24.92 -16.41 7.03
C SER A 18 -25.26 -16.66 8.51
N ALA A 19 -24.24 -16.74 9.38
CA ALA A 19 -24.39 -16.95 10.82
C ALA A 19 -24.60 -15.64 11.60
N LEU A 20 -24.41 -14.49 10.96
CA LEU A 20 -24.50 -13.17 11.59
C LEU A 20 -25.90 -12.57 11.43
N PRO A 21 -26.34 -11.71 12.37
CA PRO A 21 -27.46 -10.82 12.13
C PRO A 21 -27.22 -9.96 10.88
N VAL A 22 -28.27 -9.73 10.09
CA VAL A 22 -28.20 -9.09 8.76
C VAL A 22 -27.45 -7.76 8.73
N HIS A 23 -27.58 -6.94 9.77
CA HIS A 23 -26.88 -5.65 9.87
C HIS A 23 -25.42 -5.78 10.29
N VAL A 24 -25.07 -6.83 11.03
CA VAL A 24 -23.67 -7.13 11.38
C VAL A 24 -22.96 -7.72 10.16
N ALA A 25 -23.61 -8.62 9.42
CA ALA A 25 -23.13 -9.07 8.11
C ALA A 25 -22.95 -7.90 7.14
N GLY A 26 -23.95 -7.00 7.09
CA GLY A 26 -23.90 -5.79 6.27
C GLY A 26 -22.75 -4.86 6.65
N PHE A 27 -22.49 -4.69 7.95
CA PHE A 27 -21.33 -3.94 8.41
C PHE A 27 -20.01 -4.55 7.93
N CYS A 28 -19.81 -5.87 8.09
CA CYS A 28 -18.59 -6.55 7.65
C CYS A 28 -18.37 -6.40 6.14
N ALA A 29 -19.42 -6.64 5.35
CA ALA A 29 -19.39 -6.52 3.89
C ALA A 29 -19.17 -5.07 3.43
N PHE A 30 -19.65 -4.08 4.18
CA PHE A 30 -19.40 -2.68 3.90
C PHE A 30 -17.92 -2.30 4.06
N LEU A 31 -17.27 -2.82 5.10
CA LEU A 31 -15.86 -2.55 5.38
C LEU A 31 -14.92 -3.18 4.35
N ILE A 32 -15.22 -4.40 3.89
CA ILE A 32 -14.40 -5.12 2.90
C ILE A 32 -14.89 -4.77 1.49
N LYS A 33 -14.13 -3.93 0.76
CA LYS A 33 -14.54 -3.41 -0.56
C LYS A 33 -14.93 -4.52 -1.56
N SER A 34 -14.24 -5.67 -1.55
CA SER A 34 -14.54 -6.81 -2.43
C SER A 34 -15.90 -7.46 -2.15
N ASP A 35 -16.38 -7.37 -0.92
CA ASP A 35 -17.53 -8.13 -0.45
C ASP A 35 -18.82 -7.30 -0.58
N ARG A 36 -18.71 -5.98 -0.81
CA ARG A 36 -19.85 -5.06 -0.93
C ARG A 36 -20.92 -5.53 -1.91
N ALA A 37 -20.53 -6.24 -2.98
CA ALA A 37 -21.47 -6.78 -3.97
C ALA A 37 -22.56 -7.69 -3.35
N MET A 38 -22.32 -8.27 -2.17
CA MET A 38 -23.29 -9.08 -1.46
C MET A 38 -24.32 -8.26 -0.65
N LEU A 39 -24.07 -6.98 -0.39
CA LEU A 39 -24.96 -6.16 0.45
C LEU A 39 -26.44 -6.24 0.02
N PRO A 40 -26.79 -6.15 -1.29
CA PRO A 40 -28.18 -6.25 -1.71
C PRO A 40 -28.86 -7.60 -1.42
N SER A 41 -28.12 -8.72 -1.44
CA SER A 41 -28.72 -10.03 -1.14
C SER A 41 -28.96 -10.25 0.36
N LEU A 42 -28.32 -9.47 1.23
CA LEU A 42 -28.52 -9.59 2.68
C LEU A 42 -29.89 -9.07 3.14
N PHE A 43 -30.44 -8.04 2.51
CA PHE A 43 -31.68 -7.38 2.94
C PHE A 43 -32.85 -7.48 1.97
N ARG A 44 -32.63 -7.98 0.75
CA ARG A 44 -33.72 -8.29 -0.18
C ARG A 44 -34.22 -9.70 0.14
N PRO A 45 -35.49 -9.86 0.53
CA PRO A 45 -36.03 -11.19 0.79
C PRO A 45 -35.97 -12.03 -0.50
N ASP A 46 -35.80 -13.35 -0.36
CA ASP A 46 -36.26 -14.28 -1.37
C ASP A 46 -37.77 -14.07 -1.56
N GLU A 47 -38.28 -14.24 -2.78
CA GLU A 47 -39.64 -13.84 -3.24
C GLU A 47 -40.84 -14.30 -2.37
N GLU A 48 -40.63 -15.07 -1.30
CA GLU A 48 -41.64 -15.66 -0.41
C GLU A 48 -41.65 -15.13 1.04
N ALA A 49 -40.76 -14.22 1.47
CA ALA A 49 -40.73 -13.77 2.87
C ALA A 49 -41.64 -12.55 3.15
N ASP A 50 -42.54 -12.72 4.13
CA ASP A 50 -43.49 -11.72 4.63
C ASP A 50 -42.78 -10.42 5.06
N GLU A 51 -43.06 -9.32 4.36
CA GLU A 51 -42.30 -8.07 4.44
C GLU A 51 -42.67 -7.25 5.69
N ASP A 52 -42.02 -7.51 6.82
CA ASP A 52 -41.91 -6.47 7.85
C ASP A 52 -40.74 -5.52 7.49
N VAL A 53 -41.05 -4.54 6.63
CA VAL A 53 -40.14 -3.45 6.22
C VAL A 53 -39.60 -2.66 7.43
N ALA A 54 -40.21 -2.79 8.62
CA ALA A 54 -39.90 -2.00 9.82
C ALA A 54 -38.79 -2.56 10.74
N ALA A 55 -38.21 -3.73 10.45
CA ALA A 55 -37.17 -4.30 11.31
C ALA A 55 -35.86 -3.49 11.24
N TYR A 56 -35.42 -2.93 12.37
CA TYR A 56 -34.21 -2.08 12.44
C TYR A 56 -32.93 -2.73 11.85
N PRO A 57 -32.69 -4.06 11.96
CA PRO A 57 -31.53 -4.68 11.31
C PRO A 57 -31.54 -4.51 9.80
N ARG A 58 -32.70 -4.64 9.17
CA ARG A 58 -32.86 -4.49 7.72
C ARG A 58 -32.61 -3.03 7.30
N VAL A 59 -33.16 -2.07 8.04
CA VAL A 59 -32.95 -0.63 7.80
C VAL A 59 -31.46 -0.27 7.88
N ALA A 60 -30.75 -0.80 8.89
CA ALA A 60 -29.31 -0.59 9.03
C ALA A 60 -28.51 -1.23 7.88
N CYS A 61 -28.86 -2.45 7.45
CA CYS A 61 -28.22 -3.12 6.32
C CYS A 61 -28.42 -2.36 5.00
N ILE A 62 -29.63 -1.84 4.75
CA ILE A 62 -29.87 -0.94 3.61
C ILE A 62 -29.01 0.31 3.73
N GLY A 63 -28.83 0.87 4.93
CA GLY A 63 -27.96 2.02 5.17
C GLY A 63 -26.48 1.77 4.80
N TYR A 64 -25.95 0.60 5.10
CA TYR A 64 -24.62 0.17 4.63
C TYR A 64 -24.55 0.06 3.10
N ALA A 65 -25.60 -0.51 2.48
CA ALA A 65 -25.69 -0.62 1.02
C ALA A 65 -25.81 0.74 0.31
N LEU A 66 -26.56 1.68 0.90
CA LEU A 66 -26.66 3.07 0.45
C LEU A 66 -25.27 3.70 0.43
N ALA A 67 -24.53 3.63 1.54
CA ALA A 67 -23.18 4.20 1.65
C ALA A 67 -22.16 3.53 0.71
N ALA A 68 -22.38 2.26 0.35
CA ALA A 68 -21.58 1.56 -0.66
C ALA A 68 -21.96 1.92 -2.12
N GLY A 69 -23.07 2.64 -2.34
CA GLY A 69 -23.56 3.00 -3.67
C GLY A 69 -24.20 1.85 -4.45
N LEU A 70 -24.73 0.83 -3.77
CA LEU A 70 -25.20 -0.44 -4.38
C LEU A 70 -26.72 -0.64 -4.35
N VAL A 71 -27.47 0.46 -4.39
CA VAL A 71 -28.91 0.49 -4.13
C VAL A 71 -29.71 0.98 -5.33
N SER A 72 -30.96 0.53 -5.42
CA SER A 72 -31.98 1.05 -6.34
C SER A 72 -32.81 2.16 -5.68
N ASP A 73 -33.59 2.89 -6.49
CA ASP A 73 -34.56 3.89 -5.99
C ASP A 73 -35.57 3.27 -5.00
N ASN A 74 -35.92 1.99 -5.20
CA ASN A 74 -36.82 1.27 -4.30
C ASN A 74 -36.19 0.99 -2.93
N ASP A 75 -34.89 0.68 -2.90
CA ASP A 75 -34.16 0.48 -1.64
C ASP A 75 -34.03 1.79 -0.88
N LEU A 76 -33.80 2.92 -1.58
CA LEU A 76 -33.79 4.26 -0.99
C LEU A 76 -35.15 4.63 -0.39
N ALA A 77 -36.25 4.34 -1.10
CA ALA A 77 -37.60 4.55 -0.58
C ALA A 77 -37.87 3.69 0.66
N SER A 78 -37.47 2.41 0.60
CA SER A 78 -37.59 1.47 1.72
C SER A 78 -36.81 1.93 2.94
N PHE A 79 -35.59 2.45 2.76
CA PHE A 79 -34.80 3.05 3.84
C PHE A 79 -35.52 4.22 4.48
N ARG A 80 -36.04 5.17 3.68
CA ARG A 80 -36.74 6.36 4.18
C ARG A 80 -37.98 5.99 4.99
N GLN A 81 -38.76 5.03 4.51
CA GLN A 81 -39.92 4.51 5.23
C GLN A 81 -39.51 3.84 6.55
N GLY A 82 -38.46 3.01 6.54
CA GLY A 82 -37.92 2.40 7.75
C GLY A 82 -37.41 3.42 8.76
N PHE A 83 -36.71 4.46 8.31
CA PHE A 83 -36.23 5.56 9.14
C PHE A 83 -37.38 6.34 9.78
N GLU A 84 -38.41 6.67 9.00
CA GLU A 84 -39.62 7.33 9.50
C GLU A 84 -40.34 6.45 10.55
N HIS A 85 -40.46 5.15 10.29
CA HIS A 85 -41.05 4.21 11.25
C HIS A 85 -40.25 4.17 12.57
N LEU A 86 -38.91 4.18 12.50
CA LEU A 86 -38.06 4.23 13.70
C LEU A 86 -38.27 5.52 14.49
N SER A 87 -38.46 6.67 13.82
CA SER A 87 -38.69 7.95 14.47
C SER A 87 -39.95 8.00 15.34
N GLY A 88 -40.97 7.21 15.00
CA GLY A 88 -42.22 7.11 15.73
C GLY A 88 -42.16 6.26 17.01
N ARG A 89 -41.00 5.66 17.32
CA ARG A 89 -40.84 4.73 18.45
C ARG A 89 -40.32 5.43 19.71
N THR A 90 -40.80 4.97 20.86
CA THR A 90 -40.21 5.32 22.15
C THR A 90 -39.04 4.39 22.48
N PHE A 91 -37.84 4.94 22.52
CA PHE A 91 -36.60 4.23 22.89
C PHE A 91 -36.33 4.36 24.39
N PHE A 92 -35.68 3.34 24.98
CA PHE A 92 -35.41 3.27 26.42
C PHE A 92 -36.66 3.45 27.30
N ALA A 93 -37.79 2.87 26.86
CA ALA A 93 -39.02 2.85 27.66
C ALA A 93 -38.81 2.01 28.94
N GLU A 94 -39.31 2.50 30.07
CA GLU A 94 -39.21 1.78 31.34
C GLU A 94 -39.84 0.38 31.24
N GLY A 95 -39.13 -0.63 31.77
CA GLY A 95 -39.58 -2.03 31.74
C GLY A 95 -39.40 -2.75 30.39
N ARG A 96 -38.89 -2.08 29.35
CA ARG A 96 -38.56 -2.71 28.06
C ARG A 96 -37.06 -2.98 27.97
N VAL A 97 -36.69 -4.20 27.57
CA VAL A 97 -35.29 -4.52 27.26
C VAL A 97 -34.86 -3.71 26.02
N PRO A 98 -33.79 -2.89 26.14
CA PRO A 98 -33.25 -2.11 25.03
C PRO A 98 -32.84 -3.01 23.85
N ARG A 99 -33.05 -2.56 22.62
CA ARG A 99 -32.62 -3.29 21.40
C ARG A 99 -31.84 -2.37 20.47
N PHE A 100 -32.52 -1.73 19.52
CA PHE A 100 -31.91 -0.81 18.56
C PHE A 100 -31.06 0.27 19.24
N GLU A 101 -31.54 0.79 20.37
CA GLU A 101 -30.90 1.86 21.12
C GLU A 101 -29.55 1.48 21.77
N ILE A 102 -29.19 0.20 21.79
CA ILE A 102 -27.90 -0.29 22.30
C ILE A 102 -27.12 -1.12 21.26
N ASP A 103 -27.59 -1.15 20.01
CA ASP A 103 -26.99 -1.91 18.92
C ASP A 103 -26.18 -0.95 18.03
N GLY A 104 -24.88 -0.83 18.30
CA GLY A 104 -23.99 0.09 17.60
C GLY A 104 -23.89 -0.19 16.11
N PHE A 105 -23.96 -1.46 15.69
CA PHE A 105 -23.98 -1.83 14.27
C PHE A 105 -25.21 -1.29 13.58
N ALA A 106 -26.38 -1.37 14.23
CA ALA A 106 -27.59 -0.83 13.68
C ALA A 106 -27.58 0.70 13.64
N LEU A 107 -27.13 1.33 14.72
CA LEU A 107 -27.03 2.79 14.83
C LEU A 107 -26.09 3.38 13.78
N LEU A 108 -24.93 2.77 13.55
CA LEU A 108 -24.00 3.18 12.49
C LEU A 108 -24.62 3.02 11.09
N GLY A 109 -25.23 1.87 10.80
CA GLY A 109 -25.87 1.62 9.51
C GLY A 109 -26.98 2.63 9.21
N VAL A 110 -27.82 2.94 10.20
CA VAL A 110 -28.87 3.97 10.07
C VAL A 110 -28.29 5.36 9.87
N ALA A 111 -27.20 5.73 10.57
CA ALA A 111 -26.53 7.02 10.36
C ALA A 111 -25.95 7.17 8.96
N LEU A 112 -25.28 6.13 8.45
CA LEU A 112 -24.77 6.08 7.08
C LEU A 112 -25.88 6.23 6.05
N GLY A 113 -26.98 5.50 6.23
CA GLY A 113 -28.13 5.59 5.35
C GLY A 113 -28.79 6.96 5.39
N ALA A 114 -28.93 7.58 6.57
CA ALA A 114 -29.55 8.89 6.72
C ALA A 114 -28.72 10.00 6.08
N GLN A 115 -27.39 9.95 6.25
CA GLN A 115 -26.45 10.85 5.57
C GLN A 115 -26.54 10.70 4.05
N THR A 116 -26.50 9.46 3.55
CA THR A 116 -26.50 9.18 2.11
C THR A 116 -27.85 9.48 1.45
N ALA A 117 -28.96 9.22 2.14
CA ALA A 117 -30.31 9.50 1.68
C ALA A 117 -30.67 11.00 1.71
N GLY A 118 -29.80 11.84 2.27
CA GLY A 118 -30.01 13.28 2.38
C GLY A 118 -31.18 13.64 3.30
N ILE A 119 -31.34 12.92 4.43
CA ILE A 119 -32.36 13.25 5.43
C ILE A 119 -32.05 14.63 6.01
N ALA A 120 -33.06 15.50 6.05
CA ALA A 120 -32.90 16.88 6.49
C ALA A 120 -32.59 16.97 8.00
N GLU A 121 -31.83 17.99 8.41
CA GLU A 121 -31.37 18.16 9.80
C GLU A 121 -32.52 18.21 10.82
N ASP A 122 -33.66 18.80 10.45
CA ASP A 122 -34.86 18.86 11.29
C ASP A 122 -35.48 17.48 11.56
N GLN A 123 -35.30 16.53 10.63
CA GLN A 123 -35.74 15.15 10.76
C GLN A 123 -34.75 14.25 11.53
N LEU A 124 -33.49 14.69 11.70
CA LEU A 124 -32.45 13.95 12.41
C LEU A 124 -32.48 14.15 13.94
N GLY A 125 -33.22 15.13 14.44
CA GLY A 125 -33.19 15.52 15.86
C GLY A 125 -33.47 14.39 16.85
N TRP A 126 -34.45 13.52 16.55
CA TRP A 126 -34.74 12.35 17.38
C TRP A 126 -33.57 11.36 17.42
N PHE A 127 -32.87 11.20 16.31
CA PHE A 127 -31.80 10.23 16.17
C PHE A 127 -30.51 10.72 16.82
N VAL A 128 -30.20 12.00 16.70
CA VAL A 128 -29.10 12.65 17.43
C VAL A 128 -29.31 12.51 18.95
N GLN A 129 -30.53 12.75 19.45
CA GLN A 129 -30.85 12.55 20.86
C GLN A 129 -30.75 11.09 21.28
N LEU A 130 -31.18 10.16 20.43
CA LEU A 130 -31.02 8.73 20.65
C LEU A 130 -29.55 8.38 20.82
N LEU A 131 -28.68 8.76 19.87
CA LEU A 131 -27.25 8.48 19.90
C LEU A 131 -26.56 9.06 21.13
N ALA A 132 -26.94 10.28 21.55
CA ALA A 132 -26.42 10.89 22.77
C ALA A 132 -26.73 10.04 24.01
N ARG A 133 -27.96 9.49 24.10
CA ARG A 133 -28.35 8.59 25.20
C ARG A 133 -27.69 7.21 25.07
N SER A 134 -27.63 6.65 23.87
CA SER A 134 -26.95 5.39 23.56
C SER A 134 -25.49 5.42 24.02
N ALA A 135 -24.75 6.50 23.74
CA ALA A 135 -23.35 6.65 24.14
C ALA A 135 -23.12 6.58 25.66
N THR A 136 -24.15 6.82 26.48
CA THR A 136 -24.07 6.70 27.94
C THR A 136 -24.57 5.36 28.48
N THR A 137 -25.20 4.54 27.63
CA THR A 137 -25.94 3.34 28.03
C THR A 137 -25.36 2.05 27.45
N VAL A 138 -24.75 2.11 26.25
CA VAL A 138 -24.07 0.94 25.68
C VAL A 138 -22.99 0.45 26.64
N PRO A 139 -22.75 -0.87 26.69
CA PRO A 139 -21.62 -1.41 27.46
C PRO A 139 -20.36 -0.63 27.10
N GLN A 140 -19.50 -0.36 28.08
CA GLN A 140 -18.18 0.25 27.81
C GLN A 140 -17.20 -0.73 27.15
N ASP A 141 -17.72 -1.62 26.30
CA ASP A 141 -16.90 -2.22 25.26
C ASP A 141 -16.50 -1.12 24.29
N GLU A 142 -15.21 -1.03 24.01
CA GLU A 142 -14.62 -0.02 23.13
C GLU A 142 -15.28 -0.05 21.74
N TRP A 143 -15.83 -1.21 21.34
CA TRP A 143 -16.43 -1.43 20.03
C TRP A 143 -17.85 -0.87 19.87
N GLU A 144 -18.79 -1.26 20.72
CA GLU A 144 -20.17 -0.73 20.70
C GLU A 144 -20.18 0.77 20.94
N TYR A 145 -19.37 1.26 21.88
CA TYR A 145 -19.19 2.68 22.11
C TYR A 145 -18.58 3.38 20.89
N GLY A 146 -17.55 2.79 20.27
CA GLY A 146 -16.90 3.29 19.06
C GLY A 146 -17.86 3.41 17.87
N LEU A 147 -18.73 2.41 17.66
CA LEU A 147 -19.77 2.41 16.63
C LEU A 147 -20.77 3.57 16.83
N VAL A 148 -21.23 3.79 18.06
CA VAL A 148 -22.11 4.92 18.38
C VAL A 148 -21.41 6.26 18.15
N LYS A 149 -20.12 6.37 18.53
CA LYS A 149 -19.32 7.57 18.26
C LYS A 149 -19.14 7.81 16.75
N ALA A 150 -18.86 6.79 15.96
CA ALA A 150 -18.80 6.92 14.51
C ALA A 150 -20.13 7.39 13.91
N ALA A 151 -21.26 6.86 14.40
CA ALA A 151 -22.58 7.35 14.00
C ALA A 151 -22.77 8.85 14.32
N GLN A 152 -22.33 9.31 15.50
CA GLN A 152 -22.35 10.75 15.85
C GLN A 152 -21.45 11.60 14.94
N VAL A 153 -20.28 11.09 14.55
CA VAL A 153 -19.38 11.77 13.61
C VAL A 153 -20.02 11.95 12.24
N LEU A 154 -20.70 10.92 11.72
CA LEU A 154 -21.37 10.98 10.42
C LEU A 154 -22.50 12.01 10.36
N LEU A 155 -23.18 12.23 11.49
CA LEU A 155 -24.23 13.24 11.62
C LEU A 155 -23.70 14.63 12.03
N GLY A 156 -22.37 14.83 12.06
CA GLY A 156 -21.75 16.12 12.37
C GLY A 156 -21.83 16.54 13.84
N VAL A 157 -22.11 15.60 14.75
CA VAL A 157 -22.22 15.87 16.20
C VAL A 157 -20.86 15.80 16.89
N GLU A 158 -19.96 14.96 16.39
CA GLU A 158 -18.64 14.68 16.96
C GLU A 158 -17.56 14.69 15.87
N ALA A 159 -16.29 14.67 16.28
CA ALA A 159 -15.15 14.48 15.38
C ALA A 159 -14.60 13.04 15.48
N TRP A 160 -13.94 12.56 14.43
CA TRP A 160 -13.34 11.21 14.38
C TRP A 160 -12.42 10.89 15.57
N GLY A 161 -11.77 11.88 16.16
CA GLY A 161 -10.95 11.71 17.37
C GLY A 161 -11.72 11.20 18.60
N ALA A 162 -13.05 11.32 18.63
CA ALA A 162 -13.90 10.76 19.69
C ALA A 162 -14.06 9.24 19.61
N VAL A 163 -13.76 8.62 18.46
CA VAL A 163 -13.74 7.17 18.29
C VAL A 163 -12.39 6.66 18.81
N ALA A 164 -12.40 6.04 19.99
CA ALA A 164 -11.18 5.65 20.72
C ALA A 164 -10.40 4.52 20.05
N ASP A 165 -11.09 3.51 19.49
CA ASP A 165 -10.44 2.42 18.79
C ASP A 165 -9.96 2.88 17.40
N VAL A 166 -8.63 2.97 17.26
CA VAL A 166 -7.98 3.45 16.02
C VAL A 166 -8.15 2.48 14.85
N LEU A 167 -8.24 1.16 15.11
CA LEU A 167 -8.42 0.18 14.05
C LEU A 167 -9.79 0.39 13.41
N PHE A 168 -10.82 0.47 14.24
CA PHE A 168 -12.19 0.70 13.80
C PHE A 168 -12.35 2.08 13.14
N ARG A 169 -11.80 3.15 13.74
CA ARG A 169 -11.81 4.50 13.17
C ARG A 169 -11.27 4.52 11.74
N VAL A 170 -10.07 3.97 11.54
CA VAL A 170 -9.43 3.93 10.22
C VAL A 170 -10.20 3.03 9.26
N ALA A 171 -10.72 1.88 9.71
CA ALA A 171 -11.51 0.98 8.87
C ALA A 171 -12.76 1.67 8.30
N VAL A 172 -13.54 2.37 9.14
CA VAL A 172 -14.76 3.06 8.68
C VAL A 172 -14.40 4.24 7.77
N GLN A 173 -13.40 5.04 8.12
CA GLN A 173 -12.94 6.14 7.25
C GLN A 173 -12.48 5.62 5.88
N ALA A 174 -11.70 4.52 5.86
CA ALA A 174 -11.26 3.89 4.62
C ALA A 174 -12.43 3.34 3.79
N ALA A 175 -13.42 2.71 4.44
CA ALA A 175 -14.63 2.24 3.77
C ALA A 175 -15.43 3.40 3.13
N LEU A 176 -15.44 4.57 3.76
CA LEU A 176 -16.07 5.79 3.24
C LEU A 176 -15.21 6.53 2.21
N ASN A 177 -14.03 6.01 1.85
CA ASN A 177 -13.03 6.70 1.04
C ASN A 177 -12.68 8.10 1.59
N GLN A 178 -12.64 8.24 2.91
CA GLN A 178 -12.19 9.45 3.60
C GLN A 178 -10.69 9.37 3.89
N ASP A 179 -10.04 10.53 3.88
CA ASP A 179 -8.64 10.62 4.28
C ASP A 179 -8.48 10.29 5.77
N CYS A 180 -7.46 9.49 6.06
CA CYS A 180 -7.08 9.11 7.42
C CYS A 180 -5.68 9.66 7.70
N ASP A 181 -5.46 10.16 8.92
CA ASP A 181 -4.15 10.58 9.39
C ASP A 181 -3.12 9.45 9.26
N ALA A 182 -1.87 9.80 8.91
CA ALA A 182 -0.83 8.83 8.64
C ALA A 182 -0.41 8.05 9.90
N ASN A 183 -0.38 8.72 11.07
CA ASN A 183 -0.06 8.08 12.34
C ASN A 183 -1.19 7.15 12.78
N ASP A 184 -2.45 7.56 12.61
CA ASP A 184 -3.60 6.68 12.84
C ASP A 184 -3.57 5.43 11.97
N ARG A 185 -3.24 5.58 10.68
CA ARG A 185 -3.12 4.45 9.75
C ARG A 185 -2.01 3.48 10.15
N GLN A 186 -0.87 3.99 10.63
CA GLN A 186 0.21 3.17 11.15
C GLN A 186 -0.23 2.40 12.41
N LEU A 187 -0.85 3.06 13.38
CA LEU A 187 -1.33 2.43 14.61
C LEU A 187 -2.42 1.38 14.32
N ALA A 188 -3.32 1.66 13.38
CA ALA A 188 -4.33 0.72 12.92
C ALA A 188 -3.70 -0.50 12.25
N TRP A 189 -2.65 -0.32 11.45
CA TRP A 189 -1.89 -1.42 10.83
C TRP A 189 -1.26 -2.33 11.89
N GLU A 190 -0.58 -1.75 12.88
CA GLU A 190 0.02 -2.51 13.99
C GLU A 190 -1.04 -3.32 14.74
N ARG A 191 -2.23 -2.75 14.98
CA ARG A 191 -3.36 -3.49 15.57
C ARG A 191 -3.87 -4.61 14.65
N ALA A 192 -4.03 -4.34 13.35
CA ALA A 192 -4.54 -5.32 12.38
C ALA A 192 -3.65 -6.58 12.30
N VAL A 193 -2.32 -6.39 12.30
CA VAL A 193 -1.36 -7.51 12.29
C VAL A 193 -1.45 -8.35 13.57
N ASN A 194 -1.77 -7.74 14.71
CA ASN A 194 -1.91 -8.44 15.99
C ASN A 194 -3.25 -9.19 16.13
N LEU A 195 -4.19 -9.03 15.20
CA LEU A 195 -5.49 -9.73 15.20
C LEU A 195 -5.47 -11.06 14.45
N VAL A 196 -4.31 -11.54 14.00
CA VAL A 196 -4.18 -12.87 13.39
C VAL A 196 -4.63 -13.94 14.41
N GLY A 197 -5.66 -14.70 14.06
CA GLY A 197 -6.28 -15.70 14.93
C GLY A 197 -7.48 -15.19 15.74
N GLU A 198 -7.87 -13.93 15.59
CA GLU A 198 -9.18 -13.42 16.07
C GLU A 198 -10.33 -14.18 15.38
N THR A 199 -11.42 -14.40 16.10
CA THR A 199 -12.61 -15.11 15.59
C THR A 199 -13.83 -14.20 15.47
N ALA A 200 -13.79 -13.02 16.10
CA ALA A 200 -14.84 -12.02 15.95
C ALA A 200 -14.80 -11.39 14.55
N LEU A 201 -15.74 -11.81 13.69
CA LEU A 201 -15.85 -11.38 12.30
C LEU A 201 -15.83 -9.85 12.09
N PRO A 202 -16.50 -9.01 12.90
CA PRO A 202 -16.42 -7.56 12.74
C PRO A 202 -15.01 -6.98 12.91
N LYS A 203 -14.21 -7.55 13.81
CA LYS A 203 -12.82 -7.13 14.02
C LYS A 203 -11.93 -7.58 12.88
N LEU A 204 -12.15 -8.79 12.36
CA LEU A 204 -11.46 -9.27 11.16
C LEU A 204 -11.79 -8.39 9.95
N ALA A 205 -13.05 -8.01 9.76
CA ALA A 205 -13.46 -7.10 8.69
C ALA A 205 -12.80 -5.73 8.81
N ALA A 206 -12.69 -5.19 10.02
CA ALA A 206 -11.95 -3.95 10.28
C ALA A 206 -10.45 -4.08 9.97
N ALA A 207 -9.81 -5.15 10.43
CA ALA A 207 -8.40 -5.45 10.14
C ALA A 207 -8.15 -5.60 8.64
N ARG A 208 -9.05 -6.30 7.93
CA ARG A 208 -8.98 -6.45 6.48
C ARG A 208 -9.15 -5.12 5.75
N SER A 209 -10.11 -4.29 6.16
CA SER A 209 -10.31 -2.96 5.58
C SER A 209 -9.07 -2.06 5.73
N VAL A 210 -8.43 -2.11 6.91
CA VAL A 210 -7.16 -1.40 7.16
C VAL A 210 -6.03 -1.97 6.29
N PHE A 211 -5.92 -3.29 6.18
CA PHE A 211 -4.94 -3.93 5.29
C PHE A 211 -5.09 -3.45 3.85
N ASP A 212 -6.31 -3.50 3.29
CA ASP A 212 -6.58 -3.09 1.91
C ASP A 212 -6.30 -1.58 1.73
N SER A 213 -6.63 -0.76 2.71
CA SER A 213 -6.33 0.69 2.72
C SER A 213 -4.82 0.99 2.73
N CYS A 214 -4.03 0.21 3.48
CA CYS A 214 -2.58 0.33 3.49
C CYS A 214 -1.95 -0.13 2.17
N VAL A 215 -2.43 -1.23 1.58
CA VAL A 215 -1.96 -1.72 0.27
C VAL A 215 -2.32 -0.73 -0.83
N GLU A 216 -3.51 -0.14 -0.79
CA GLU A 216 -3.92 0.91 -1.72
C GLU A 216 -3.05 2.17 -1.56
N ALA A 217 -2.70 2.56 -0.34
CA ALA A 217 -1.75 3.65 -0.09
C ALA A 217 -0.34 3.34 -0.63
N LEU A 218 0.18 2.13 -0.41
CA LEU A 218 1.46 1.68 -0.97
C LEU A 218 1.45 1.69 -2.50
N SER A 219 0.33 1.29 -3.12
CA SER A 219 0.16 1.30 -4.57
C SER A 219 0.08 2.71 -5.15
N ARG A 220 -0.27 3.70 -4.33
CA ARG A 220 -0.39 5.13 -4.70
C ARG A 220 0.83 5.96 -4.30
N MET A 221 1.77 5.42 -3.52
CA MET A 221 2.96 6.16 -3.13
C MET A 221 3.88 6.35 -4.35
N PRO A 222 4.34 7.59 -4.64
CA PRO A 222 5.58 7.76 -5.38
C PRO A 222 6.66 7.04 -4.58
N VAL A 223 7.55 6.28 -5.23
CA VAL A 223 8.58 5.45 -4.57
C VAL A 223 9.43 6.33 -3.64
N HIS A 224 9.02 6.43 -2.38
CA HIS A 224 9.60 7.28 -1.34
C HIS A 224 9.83 6.37 -0.16
N GLY A 225 11.08 6.31 0.31
CA GLY A 225 11.48 5.38 1.37
C GLY A 225 12.02 4.03 0.88
N ALA A 226 12.37 3.90 -0.41
CA ALA A 226 13.17 2.78 -0.88
C ALA A 226 14.48 2.73 -0.07
N GLY A 227 14.78 1.57 0.51
CA GLY A 227 15.98 1.32 1.28
C GLY A 227 17.10 0.75 0.41
N PHE A 228 18.15 0.29 1.07
CA PHE A 228 19.25 -0.42 0.41
C PHE A 228 18.81 -1.69 -0.33
N PRO A 229 17.89 -2.53 0.17
CA PRO A 229 17.40 -3.69 -0.56
C PRO A 229 16.74 -3.31 -1.89
N GLU A 230 15.88 -2.28 -1.89
CA GLU A 230 15.22 -1.79 -3.11
C GLU A 230 16.23 -1.19 -4.10
N LEU A 231 17.27 -0.52 -3.62
CA LEU A 231 18.37 -0.04 -4.48
C LEU A 231 19.03 -1.22 -5.23
N VAL A 232 19.37 -2.29 -4.52
CA VAL A 232 19.99 -3.48 -5.11
C VAL A 232 19.04 -4.16 -6.10
N SER A 233 17.77 -4.32 -5.76
CA SER A 233 16.77 -4.90 -6.65
C SER A 233 16.61 -4.09 -7.94
N LEU A 234 16.48 -2.76 -7.84
CA LEU A 234 16.36 -1.89 -9.02
C LEU A 234 17.57 -1.99 -9.94
N LEU A 235 18.79 -2.04 -9.37
CA LEU A 235 20.01 -2.22 -10.13
C LEU A 235 20.09 -3.59 -10.81
N ASP A 236 19.69 -4.67 -10.14
CA ASP A 236 19.69 -6.02 -10.70
C ASP A 236 18.64 -6.16 -11.82
N GLU A 237 17.46 -5.57 -11.63
CA GLU A 237 16.35 -5.56 -12.60
C GLU A 237 16.66 -4.75 -13.88
N VAL A 238 17.71 -3.90 -13.89
CA VAL A 238 18.19 -3.26 -15.12
C VAL A 238 18.41 -4.30 -16.20
N ARG A 239 18.90 -5.50 -15.85
CA ARG A 239 19.09 -6.62 -16.78
C ARG A 239 17.81 -6.96 -17.56
N ASP A 240 16.69 -7.07 -16.89
CA ASP A 240 15.42 -7.42 -17.52
C ASP A 240 14.85 -6.24 -18.31
N ALA A 241 15.03 -5.02 -17.81
CA ALA A 241 14.69 -3.79 -18.54
C ALA A 241 15.47 -3.68 -19.87
N MET A 242 16.69 -4.22 -19.93
CA MET A 242 17.47 -4.31 -21.16
C MET A 242 16.88 -5.25 -22.22
N SER A 243 15.74 -5.90 -22.00
CA SER A 243 14.93 -6.57 -23.04
C SER A 243 14.18 -5.58 -23.95
N HIS A 244 13.89 -4.37 -23.45
CA HIS A 244 13.19 -3.30 -24.17
C HIS A 244 14.08 -2.13 -24.60
N TRP A 245 15.36 -2.11 -24.20
CA TRP A 245 16.40 -1.21 -24.74
C TRP A 245 16.37 -1.02 -26.28
N THR A 246 16.55 0.22 -26.72
CA THR A 246 16.43 0.55 -28.15
C THR A 246 17.74 0.26 -28.88
N TYR A 247 17.73 -0.75 -29.76
CA TYR A 247 18.85 -1.07 -30.62
C TYR A 247 18.35 -1.62 -31.96
N GLU A 248 18.19 -0.73 -32.94
CA GLU A 248 17.59 -1.02 -34.22
C GLU A 248 18.65 -1.04 -35.32
N THR A 249 18.70 -2.14 -36.08
CA THR A 249 19.56 -2.24 -37.26
C THR A 249 18.85 -1.83 -38.56
N LYS A 250 17.52 -1.65 -38.51
CA LYS A 250 16.67 -1.28 -39.64
C LYS A 250 15.48 -0.43 -39.17
N PRO A 251 14.93 0.45 -40.03
CA PRO A 251 13.74 1.23 -39.71
C PRO A 251 12.55 0.33 -39.40
N ARG A 252 11.85 0.57 -38.28
CA ARG A 252 10.58 -0.10 -37.97
C ARG A 252 9.36 0.60 -38.55
N VAL A 253 9.48 1.90 -38.82
CA VAL A 253 8.41 2.76 -39.33
C VAL A 253 8.92 3.52 -40.56
N LYS A 254 8.06 3.66 -41.57
CA LYS A 254 8.40 4.40 -42.80
C LYS A 254 8.76 5.85 -42.47
N GLY A 255 9.94 6.29 -42.88
CA GLY A 255 10.41 7.66 -42.69
C GLY A 255 11.08 7.94 -41.34
N VAL A 256 11.26 6.92 -40.49
CA VAL A 256 11.98 7.03 -39.21
C VAL A 256 13.34 6.35 -39.31
N LEU A 257 14.40 7.02 -38.88
CA LEU A 257 15.74 6.44 -38.85
C LEU A 257 15.84 5.41 -37.70
N PRO A 258 16.53 4.27 -37.92
CA PRO A 258 16.79 3.31 -36.85
C PRO A 258 17.48 4.01 -35.68
N GLN A 259 17.04 3.72 -34.45
CA GLN A 259 17.68 4.24 -33.26
C GLN A 259 18.52 3.17 -32.57
N GLN A 260 19.74 3.54 -32.17
CA GLN A 260 20.62 2.70 -31.37
C GLN A 260 21.06 3.50 -30.14
N TRP A 261 20.70 3.01 -28.96
CA TRP A 261 21.16 3.58 -27.71
C TRP A 261 22.42 2.82 -27.29
N GLU A 262 23.57 3.33 -27.75
CA GLU A 262 24.87 2.67 -27.56
C GLU A 262 25.41 2.83 -26.14
N VAL A 263 26.11 1.79 -25.66
CA VAL A 263 26.76 1.77 -24.34
C VAL A 263 28.22 1.39 -24.55
N ASP A 264 29.08 2.40 -24.70
CA ASP A 264 30.50 2.25 -25.08
C ASP A 264 31.48 2.62 -23.96
N HIS A 265 30.96 3.22 -22.88
CA HIS A 265 31.73 3.75 -21.78
C HIS A 265 30.95 3.73 -20.47
N GLU A 266 31.67 3.79 -19.35
CA GLU A 266 31.16 3.89 -17.98
C GLU A 266 30.14 5.02 -17.81
N TYR A 267 30.39 6.22 -18.34
CA TYR A 267 29.43 7.32 -18.21
C TYR A 267 28.08 7.08 -18.93
N HIS A 268 28.01 6.23 -19.96
CA HIS A 268 26.73 5.82 -20.55
C HIS A 268 25.94 4.93 -19.58
N VAL A 269 26.64 4.05 -18.87
CA VAL A 269 26.06 3.20 -17.83
C VAL A 269 25.63 4.07 -16.65
N GLN A 270 26.44 5.05 -16.22
CA GLN A 270 26.04 6.03 -15.20
C GLN A 270 24.76 6.77 -15.58
N ASN A 271 24.64 7.25 -16.82
CA ASN A 271 23.41 7.90 -17.33
C ASN A 271 22.19 6.97 -17.34
N LEU A 272 22.38 5.69 -17.69
CA LEU A 272 21.34 4.67 -17.60
C LEU A 272 20.87 4.50 -16.15
N LEU A 273 21.82 4.27 -15.23
CA LEU A 273 21.49 4.09 -13.81
C LEU A 273 20.84 5.34 -13.21
N TRP A 274 21.30 6.54 -13.60
CA TRP A 274 20.65 7.79 -13.20
C TRP A 274 19.17 7.81 -13.60
N THR A 275 18.87 7.44 -14.85
CA THR A 275 17.49 7.42 -15.37
C THR A 275 16.60 6.45 -14.60
N VAL A 276 17.15 5.31 -14.17
CA VAL A 276 16.43 4.28 -13.39
C VAL A 276 16.24 4.73 -11.93
N LEU A 277 17.28 5.27 -11.30
CA LEU A 277 17.32 5.50 -9.85
C LEU A 277 16.75 6.85 -9.44
N ARG A 278 16.93 7.90 -10.25
CA ARG A 278 16.57 9.29 -9.88
C ARG A 278 15.08 9.50 -9.54
N PRO A 279 14.12 8.80 -10.16
CA PRO A 279 12.70 8.87 -9.77
C PRO A 279 12.42 8.31 -8.37
N VAL A 280 13.25 7.37 -7.90
CA VAL A 280 13.09 6.65 -6.63
C VAL A 280 13.89 7.32 -5.51
N PHE A 281 15.16 7.60 -5.76
CA PHE A 281 16.09 8.20 -4.80
C PHE A 281 16.27 9.69 -5.13
N LYS A 282 15.49 10.54 -4.44
CA LYS A 282 15.46 11.99 -4.71
C LYS A 282 16.79 12.70 -4.40
N ASP A 283 17.56 12.14 -3.49
CA ASP A 283 18.88 12.59 -3.08
C ASP A 283 20.02 11.90 -3.84
N LEU A 284 19.72 11.14 -4.90
CA LEU A 284 20.75 10.63 -5.81
C LEU A 284 21.61 11.78 -6.33
N VAL A 285 22.91 11.67 -6.11
CA VAL A 285 23.92 12.64 -6.53
C VAL A 285 24.80 12.05 -7.62
N ASP A 286 25.06 12.88 -8.63
CA ASP A 286 25.98 12.65 -9.73
C ASP A 286 27.38 13.08 -9.29
N GLU A 287 28.35 12.23 -9.57
CA GLU A 287 29.78 12.52 -9.75
C GLU A 287 30.34 13.67 -8.88
N GLN A 288 30.42 13.46 -7.55
CA GLN A 288 30.96 14.46 -6.61
C GLN A 288 32.36 14.13 -6.10
N SER A 289 33.13 15.18 -5.82
CA SER A 289 34.41 15.07 -5.14
C SER A 289 34.24 14.82 -3.64
N LEU A 290 34.94 13.83 -3.11
CA LEU A 290 35.06 13.57 -1.68
C LEU A 290 36.11 14.49 -1.04
N PRO A 291 36.10 14.62 0.30
CA PRO A 291 37.16 15.33 1.01
C PRO A 291 38.55 14.83 0.61
N LYS A 292 39.49 15.76 0.49
CA LYS A 292 40.85 15.46 0.05
C LYS A 292 41.52 14.40 0.94
N LEU A 293 42.03 13.35 0.31
CA LEU A 293 42.78 12.29 0.98
C LEU A 293 44.24 12.34 0.50
N GLY A 294 45.12 12.87 1.35
CA GLY A 294 46.53 13.11 0.99
C GLY A 294 46.65 14.10 -0.18
N HIS A 295 47.21 13.64 -1.31
CA HIS A 295 47.35 14.44 -2.54
C HIS A 295 46.21 14.22 -3.55
N THR A 296 45.28 13.30 -3.26
CA THR A 296 44.20 12.92 -4.17
C THR A 296 42.87 13.51 -3.70
N THR A 297 42.02 13.90 -4.64
CA THR A 297 40.63 14.26 -4.37
C THR A 297 39.76 13.23 -5.09
N PRO A 298 39.38 12.13 -4.40
CA PRO A 298 38.62 11.05 -5.03
C PRO A 298 37.26 11.56 -5.51
N ARG A 299 36.75 10.98 -6.61
CA ARG A 299 35.44 11.28 -7.17
C ARG A 299 34.73 9.96 -7.43
N TYR A 300 33.56 9.79 -6.85
CA TYR A 300 32.73 8.60 -7.07
C TYR A 300 31.76 8.85 -8.23
N ASP A 301 31.21 7.78 -8.82
CA ASP A 301 30.31 7.89 -9.96
C ASP A 301 28.89 8.34 -9.58
N LEU A 302 28.22 7.60 -8.70
CA LEU A 302 26.88 7.91 -8.19
C LEU A 302 26.83 7.70 -6.68
N GLY A 303 26.08 8.55 -5.97
CA GLY A 303 25.91 8.45 -4.52
C GLY A 303 24.44 8.55 -4.11
N VAL A 304 24.06 7.77 -3.09
CA VAL A 304 22.75 7.88 -2.41
C VAL A 304 23.02 8.21 -0.93
N PRO A 305 23.12 9.50 -0.57
CA PRO A 305 23.52 9.93 0.77
C PRO A 305 22.64 9.40 1.90
N SER A 306 21.32 9.36 1.70
CA SER A 306 20.35 8.84 2.68
C SER A 306 20.57 7.36 3.00
N LEU A 307 21.20 6.61 2.09
CA LEU A 307 21.57 5.21 2.28
C LEU A 307 23.05 5.03 2.65
N GLN A 308 23.83 6.12 2.72
CA GLN A 308 25.28 6.09 2.89
C GLN A 308 25.96 5.14 1.88
N THR A 309 25.43 5.08 0.65
CA THR A 309 25.87 4.15 -0.40
C THR A 309 26.45 4.88 -1.61
N ILE A 310 27.60 4.43 -2.08
CA ILE A 310 28.16 4.77 -3.40
C ILE A 310 27.89 3.63 -4.38
N ILE A 311 27.58 3.98 -5.63
CA ILE A 311 27.50 3.04 -6.74
C ILE A 311 28.69 3.34 -7.65
N GLU A 312 29.59 2.38 -7.78
CA GLU A 312 30.79 2.48 -8.61
C GLU A 312 30.58 1.69 -9.90
N VAL A 313 30.75 2.35 -11.05
CA VAL A 313 30.49 1.78 -12.36
C VAL A 313 31.80 1.41 -13.04
N LYS A 314 31.92 0.16 -13.51
CA LYS A 314 33.08 -0.29 -14.31
C LYS A 314 32.67 -0.87 -15.65
N PHE A 315 33.49 -0.68 -16.66
CA PHE A 315 33.26 -1.20 -18.01
C PHE A 315 34.30 -2.26 -18.39
N MET A 316 33.85 -3.51 -18.49
CA MET A 316 34.69 -4.64 -18.87
C MET A 316 34.79 -4.75 -20.40
N ARG A 317 35.95 -4.39 -20.94
CA ARG A 317 36.23 -4.37 -22.39
C ARG A 317 36.81 -5.66 -22.94
N ARG A 318 37.31 -6.54 -22.07
CA ARG A 318 38.00 -7.78 -22.46
C ARG A 318 37.51 -8.94 -21.60
N ALA A 319 37.42 -10.11 -22.21
CA ALA A 319 37.13 -11.34 -21.51
C ALA A 319 38.36 -11.90 -20.80
N GLY A 320 38.11 -12.71 -19.78
CA GLY A 320 39.05 -13.57 -19.10
C GLY A 320 39.60 -13.02 -17.78
N PRO A 321 40.36 -13.85 -17.04
CA PRO A 321 40.77 -13.57 -15.67
C PRO A 321 41.65 -12.33 -15.49
N ALA A 322 42.37 -11.90 -16.55
CA ALA A 322 43.24 -10.73 -16.48
C ALA A 322 42.45 -9.42 -16.34
N GLU A 323 41.34 -9.28 -17.09
CA GLU A 323 40.49 -8.10 -16.99
C GLU A 323 39.72 -8.11 -15.66
N CYS A 324 39.21 -9.27 -15.23
CA CYS A 324 38.56 -9.42 -13.93
C CYS A 324 39.48 -8.97 -12.79
N ARG A 325 40.76 -9.39 -12.79
CA ARG A 325 41.75 -8.95 -11.78
C ARG A 325 41.97 -7.44 -11.80
N LYS A 326 42.02 -6.82 -12.98
CA LYS A 326 42.18 -5.37 -13.12
C LYS A 326 40.99 -4.64 -12.52
N ILE A 327 39.76 -5.03 -12.87
CA ILE A 327 38.52 -4.47 -12.32
C ILE A 327 38.47 -4.66 -10.80
N THR A 328 38.86 -5.83 -10.29
CA THR A 328 38.95 -6.07 -8.84
C THR A 328 39.90 -5.09 -8.15
N GLN A 329 41.08 -4.84 -8.74
CA GLN A 329 42.07 -3.91 -8.18
C GLN A 329 41.56 -2.47 -8.18
N GLU A 330 40.89 -2.05 -9.24
CA GLU A 330 40.31 -0.70 -9.35
C GLU A 330 39.21 -0.51 -8.30
N ILE A 331 38.21 -1.39 -8.23
CA ILE A 331 37.11 -1.29 -7.26
C ILE A 331 37.63 -1.36 -5.81
N ALA A 332 38.61 -2.23 -5.51
CA ALA A 332 39.18 -2.31 -4.17
C ALA A 332 39.93 -1.03 -3.77
N ALA A 333 40.61 -0.38 -4.73
CA ALA A 333 41.25 0.92 -4.51
C ALA A 333 40.20 2.01 -4.26
N ASP A 334 39.16 2.06 -5.09
CA ASP A 334 38.05 3.02 -4.99
C ASP A 334 37.32 2.88 -3.65
N ARG A 335 36.96 1.65 -3.25
CA ARG A 335 36.41 1.32 -1.93
C ARG A 335 37.25 1.91 -0.78
N SER A 336 38.58 1.78 -0.87
CA SER A 336 39.48 2.27 0.17
C SER A 336 39.55 3.80 0.24
N LEU A 337 39.30 4.49 -0.87
CA LEU A 337 39.22 5.95 -0.93
C LEU A 337 37.85 6.47 -0.46
N TYR A 338 36.78 5.71 -0.69
CA TYR A 338 35.41 6.17 -0.51
C TYR A 338 34.82 5.88 0.86
N LEU A 339 35.18 4.76 1.50
CA LEU A 339 34.51 4.28 2.73
C LEU A 339 35.29 4.64 4.01
N GLY A 340 35.76 5.88 4.11
CA GLY A 340 36.46 6.38 5.31
C GLY A 340 35.56 7.22 6.22
N ASP A 341 35.93 7.35 7.51
CA ASP A 341 35.19 8.09 8.55
C ASP A 341 34.75 9.53 8.20
N ARG A 342 35.31 10.12 7.14
CA ARG A 342 35.10 11.51 6.74
C ARG A 342 34.21 11.69 5.51
N THR A 343 33.83 10.62 4.83
CA THR A 343 33.08 10.69 3.57
C THR A 343 31.57 10.63 3.77
N GLY A 344 31.12 10.05 4.89
CA GLY A 344 29.70 9.82 5.19
C GLY A 344 29.09 8.62 4.45
N TYR A 345 29.91 7.86 3.73
CA TYR A 345 29.51 6.64 3.02
C TYR A 345 30.11 5.41 3.69
N GLU A 346 29.28 4.39 3.87
CA GLU A 346 29.63 3.13 4.53
C GLU A 346 29.54 1.92 3.59
N ARG A 347 28.83 2.07 2.46
CA ARG A 347 28.54 1.00 1.52
C ARG A 347 28.98 1.34 0.11
N LEU A 348 29.44 0.34 -0.62
CA LEU A 348 29.73 0.40 -2.05
C LEU A 348 28.99 -0.73 -2.77
N VAL A 349 28.32 -0.36 -3.86
CA VAL A 349 27.76 -1.30 -4.84
C VAL A 349 28.56 -1.17 -6.12
N ALA A 350 29.17 -2.26 -6.57
CA ALA A 350 29.86 -2.29 -7.85
C ALA A 350 28.88 -2.68 -8.96
N PHE A 351 28.79 -1.87 -10.00
CA PHE A 351 27.98 -2.14 -11.19
C PHE A 351 28.88 -2.28 -12.41
N ILE A 352 29.01 -3.49 -12.92
CA ILE A 352 29.94 -3.84 -13.99
C ILE A 352 29.16 -4.08 -15.28
N TRP A 353 29.39 -3.25 -16.30
CA TRP A 353 28.93 -3.54 -17.65
C TRP A 353 29.94 -4.46 -18.35
N ASP A 354 29.49 -5.63 -18.76
CA ASP A 354 30.31 -6.59 -19.51
C ASP A 354 30.01 -6.54 -21.01
N ASP A 355 30.90 -5.88 -21.75
CA ASP A 355 30.80 -5.73 -23.20
C ASP A 355 31.12 -7.03 -23.96
N CYS A 356 31.84 -7.94 -23.31
CA CYS A 356 32.26 -9.23 -23.87
C CYS A 356 31.20 -10.32 -23.73
N ARG A 357 30.27 -10.17 -22.78
CA ARG A 357 29.19 -11.13 -22.49
C ARG A 357 29.71 -12.49 -22.02
N GLN A 358 30.82 -12.48 -21.29
CA GLN A 358 31.33 -13.68 -20.63
C GLN A 358 30.46 -13.99 -19.42
N THR A 359 30.40 -15.24 -18.95
CA THR A 359 29.58 -15.59 -17.76
C THR A 359 30.31 -16.51 -16.79
N GLU A 360 31.30 -17.24 -17.30
CA GLU A 360 32.13 -18.20 -16.59
C GLU A 360 32.90 -17.58 -15.41
N GLU A 361 33.28 -16.31 -15.49
CA GLU A 361 34.06 -15.62 -14.45
C GLU A 361 33.20 -14.88 -13.41
N TYR A 362 31.88 -14.76 -13.63
CA TYR A 362 31.03 -13.87 -12.83
C TYR A 362 30.98 -14.26 -11.35
N ALA A 363 30.73 -15.54 -11.06
CA ALA A 363 30.62 -16.02 -9.69
C ALA A 363 31.93 -15.76 -8.92
N THR A 364 33.08 -16.05 -9.54
CA THR A 364 34.41 -15.81 -8.94
C THR A 364 34.65 -14.32 -8.70
N LEU A 365 34.31 -13.46 -9.66
CA LEU A 365 34.49 -12.01 -9.54
C LEU A 365 33.59 -11.42 -8.45
N GLN A 366 32.30 -11.79 -8.43
CA GLN A 366 31.34 -11.36 -7.40
C GLN A 366 31.79 -11.82 -6.01
N MET A 367 32.10 -13.10 -5.83
CA MET A 367 32.58 -13.63 -4.55
C MET A 367 33.86 -12.93 -4.07
N GLY A 368 34.81 -12.68 -4.98
CA GLY A 368 36.06 -12.00 -4.63
C GLY A 368 35.84 -10.57 -4.15
N LEU A 369 34.98 -9.81 -4.83
CA LEU A 369 34.68 -8.42 -4.49
C LEU A 369 33.77 -8.30 -3.27
N GLU A 370 32.68 -9.07 -3.19
CA GLU A 370 31.73 -9.07 -2.05
C GLU A 370 32.36 -9.61 -0.75
N SER A 371 33.54 -10.27 -0.82
CA SER A 371 34.32 -10.62 0.37
C SER A 371 35.07 -9.45 1.00
N LEU A 372 35.18 -8.32 0.31
CA LEU A 372 35.80 -7.11 0.82
C LEU A 372 34.77 -6.30 1.63
N ASP A 373 35.12 -5.99 2.87
CA ASP A 373 34.27 -5.24 3.80
C ASP A 373 33.75 -3.92 3.18
N GLY A 374 32.46 -3.62 3.34
CA GLY A 374 31.80 -2.45 2.75
C GLY A 374 31.48 -2.55 1.25
N ILE A 375 31.90 -3.60 0.54
CA ILE A 375 31.35 -3.93 -0.79
C ILE A 375 30.15 -4.85 -0.58
N GLU A 376 28.97 -4.26 -0.54
CA GLU A 376 27.73 -4.96 -0.17
C GLU A 376 27.14 -5.78 -1.32
N LYS A 377 27.39 -5.34 -2.57
CA LYS A 377 26.86 -6.02 -3.75
C LYS A 377 27.68 -5.77 -5.00
N VAL A 378 27.82 -6.81 -5.83
CA VAL A 378 28.41 -6.72 -7.17
C VAL A 378 27.39 -7.19 -8.21
N ILE A 379 27.00 -6.29 -9.10
CA ILE A 379 26.04 -6.54 -10.17
C ILE A 379 26.80 -6.51 -11.49
N ILE A 380 26.68 -7.58 -12.27
CA ILE A 380 27.30 -7.69 -13.58
C ILE A 380 26.20 -7.79 -14.65
N LEU A 381 26.21 -6.84 -15.57
CA LEU A 381 25.25 -6.74 -16.66
C LEU A 381 25.96 -7.04 -17.99
N PRO A 382 25.74 -8.23 -18.59
CA PRO A 382 26.23 -8.50 -19.93
C PRO A 382 25.50 -7.64 -20.95
N ARG A 383 26.24 -7.11 -21.93
CA ARG A 383 25.65 -6.41 -23.09
C ARG A 383 24.59 -7.32 -23.74
N PRO A 384 23.37 -6.82 -23.98
CA PRO A 384 22.33 -7.60 -24.65
C PRO A 384 22.78 -8.18 -25.99
N SER A 385 22.35 -9.40 -26.30
CA SER A 385 22.75 -10.10 -27.53
C SER A 385 22.44 -9.31 -28.81
N ARG A 386 21.30 -8.61 -28.85
CA ARG A 386 20.86 -7.77 -29.97
C ARG A 386 21.75 -6.56 -30.25
N MET A 387 22.58 -6.14 -29.29
CA MET A 387 23.52 -5.02 -29.45
C MET A 387 24.77 -5.50 -30.19
N GLU A 388 24.59 -6.09 -31.37
CA GLU A 388 25.68 -6.55 -32.21
C GLU A 388 26.39 -5.35 -32.82
N ARG A 389 27.70 -5.27 -32.60
CA ARG A 389 28.57 -4.31 -33.27
C ARG A 389 29.16 -5.01 -34.48
N SER A 390 29.05 -4.39 -35.65
CA SER A 390 29.81 -4.83 -36.82
C SER A 390 31.30 -4.69 -36.52
N GLU A 391 32.08 -5.76 -36.74
CA GLU A 391 33.54 -5.71 -36.66
C GLU A 391 34.04 -4.59 -37.58
N GLN A 392 34.62 -3.55 -37.00
CA GLN A 392 35.36 -2.56 -37.79
C GLN A 392 36.60 -3.28 -38.34
N SER A 393 36.62 -3.44 -39.66
CA SER A 393 37.71 -4.05 -40.43
C SER A 393 38.96 -3.19 -40.43
#